data_AF-A0A534PJY2-F1
#
_entry.id   AF-A0A534PJY2-F1
#
_cell.length_a   1.000
_cell.length_b   1.000
_cell.length_c   1.000
_cell.angle_alpha   90.00
_cell.angle_beta   90.00
_cell.angle_gamma   90.00
#
_symmetry.space_group_name_H-M   'P 1'
#
loop_
_entity.id
_entity.type
_entity.pdbx_description
1 polymer ?
#
loop_
_entity_poly.entity_id
_entity_poly.type
_entity_poly.pdbx_seq_one_letter_code
_entity_poly.pdbx_strand_id
1 'polypeptide(L)'
;MPRPRADGGGVSQADRRRRRGDGAEVIAPPLTTRQSAEFPEAAPNVPAAIGVGAAIFALFHLAYGGGAIVTFVAGCVLGWARERSGTLRAPIAAHAMNNAIVLGLPLFFA
;
A
#
# COMPACT_ATOMS: atom_id res chain seq x y z
N MET A 1 -3.06 46.18 -52.19
CA MET A 1 -1.99 46.49 -51.22
C MET A 1 -1.23 45.20 -50.91
N PRO A 2 -0.04 44.94 -51.50
CA PRO A 2 0.79 43.80 -51.13
C PRO A 2 1.63 44.13 -49.90
N ARG A 3 1.67 43.23 -48.90
CA ARG A 3 2.58 43.35 -47.74
C ARG A 3 3.93 42.67 -48.03
N PRO A 4 5.05 43.18 -47.48
CA PRO A 4 6.38 42.64 -47.75
C PRO A 4 6.64 41.34 -46.96
N ARG A 5 7.39 40.42 -47.58
CA ARG A 5 7.97 39.24 -46.93
C ARG A 5 9.05 39.69 -45.94
N ALA A 6 8.97 39.15 -44.71
CA ALA A 6 10.05 39.24 -43.73
C ALA A 6 10.90 37.97 -43.83
N ASP A 7 12.09 38.13 -44.41
CA ASP A 7 13.16 37.15 -44.36
C ASP A 7 13.77 37.17 -42.96
N GLY A 8 13.36 36.22 -42.11
CA GLY A 8 13.92 36.00 -40.78
C GLY A 8 15.08 35.01 -40.86
N GLY A 9 16.30 35.53 -40.75
CA GLY A 9 17.55 34.80 -40.91
C GLY A 9 17.67 33.54 -40.05
N GLY A 10 18.02 32.43 -40.71
CA GLY A 10 18.37 31.17 -40.07
C GLY A 10 19.63 31.33 -39.24
N VAL A 11 19.47 31.29 -37.92
CA VAL A 11 20.58 31.12 -36.98
C VAL A 11 21.21 29.76 -37.27
N SER A 12 22.42 29.79 -37.84
CA SER A 12 23.20 28.61 -38.20
C SER A 12 23.32 27.65 -37.02
N GLN A 13 23.04 26.37 -37.28
CA GLN A 13 23.11 25.26 -36.33
C GLN A 13 24.50 25.14 -35.66
N ALA A 14 25.54 25.73 -36.26
CA ALA A 14 26.89 25.80 -35.70
C ALA A 14 26.97 26.65 -34.41
N ASP A 15 26.11 27.66 -34.25
CA ASP A 15 26.19 28.58 -33.12
C ASP A 15 25.57 28.01 -31.82
N ARG A 16 24.69 27.00 -31.94
CA ARG A 16 24.10 26.32 -30.77
C ARG A 16 25.08 25.43 -30.02
N ARG A 17 26.20 25.00 -30.63
CA ARG A 17 27.15 24.07 -29.98
C ARG A 17 28.12 24.74 -29.01
N ARG A 18 28.31 26.06 -29.08
CA ARG A 18 29.23 26.78 -28.17
C ARG A 18 28.62 27.15 -26.82
N ARG A 19 27.29 27.14 -26.66
CA ARG A 19 26.60 27.40 -25.38
C ARG A 19 26.36 26.15 -24.52
N ARG A 20 27.23 25.15 -24.65
CA ARG A 20 27.11 23.85 -23.92
C ARG A 20 28.40 23.46 -23.19
N GLY A 21 29.26 24.43 -22.91
CA GLY A 21 30.40 24.31 -22.00
C GLY A 21 30.27 25.36 -20.90
N ASP A 22 30.68 25.02 -19.69
CA ASP A 22 30.76 25.89 -18.50
C ASP A 22 29.49 26.09 -17.66
N GLY A 23 28.65 25.06 -17.62
CA GLY A 23 27.84 24.81 -16.42
C GLY A 23 28.68 23.95 -15.47
N ALA A 24 29.36 24.59 -14.52
CA ALA A 24 30.06 23.92 -13.44
C ALA A 24 29.15 22.83 -12.83
N GLU A 25 29.49 21.58 -13.13
CA GLU A 25 28.99 20.42 -12.41
C GLU A 25 29.53 20.58 -10.99
N VAL A 26 28.74 21.23 -10.15
CA VAL A 26 28.87 21.13 -8.70
C VAL A 26 28.61 19.67 -8.42
N ILE A 27 29.68 18.88 -8.42
CA ILE A 27 29.71 17.50 -7.95
C ILE A 27 29.39 17.60 -6.46
N ALA A 28 28.09 17.66 -6.16
CA ALA A 28 27.62 17.37 -4.82
C ALA A 28 28.18 15.97 -4.49
N PRO A 29 28.85 15.80 -3.33
CA PRO A 29 29.31 14.48 -2.94
C PRO A 29 28.13 13.52 -3.04
N PRO A 30 28.33 12.27 -3.48
CA PRO A 30 27.27 11.30 -3.47
C PRO A 30 26.71 11.29 -2.05
N LEU A 31 25.38 11.35 -1.93
CA LEU A 31 24.66 11.16 -0.68
C LEU A 31 24.80 9.67 -0.27
N THR A 32 26.02 9.16 -0.21
CA THR A 32 26.34 7.90 0.42
C THR A 32 26.18 8.11 1.91
N THR A 33 25.11 7.50 2.41
CA THR A 33 25.03 7.01 3.76
C THR A 33 24.75 8.11 4.79
N ARG A 34 23.53 8.68 4.74
CA ARG A 34 22.83 8.91 6.01
C ARG A 34 22.57 7.52 6.59
N GLN A 35 23.55 7.04 7.33
CA GLN A 35 23.40 6.05 8.38
C GLN A 35 22.51 6.69 9.44
N SER A 36 21.23 6.89 9.12
CA SER A 36 20.22 7.22 10.11
C SER A 36 20.27 6.06 11.08
N ALA A 37 20.75 6.33 12.29
CA ALA A 37 20.86 5.39 13.40
C ALA A 37 19.76 4.33 13.27
N GLU A 38 20.17 3.15 12.83
CA GLU A 38 19.31 1.98 12.74
C GLU A 38 19.00 1.62 14.18
N PHE A 39 17.99 2.26 14.76
CA PHE A 39 17.18 1.57 15.75
C PHE A 39 16.74 0.31 15.02
N PRO A 40 17.14 -0.90 15.45
CA PRO A 40 16.66 -2.11 14.82
C PRO A 40 15.14 -2.05 14.92
N GLU A 41 14.49 -1.73 13.80
CA GLU A 41 13.04 -1.73 13.71
C GLU A 41 12.66 -3.18 13.94
N ALA A 42 12.26 -3.48 15.17
CA ALA A 42 11.93 -4.83 15.58
C ALA A 42 10.92 -5.35 14.57
N ALA A 43 11.31 -6.36 13.81
CA ALA A 43 10.47 -6.89 12.74
C ALA A 43 9.08 -7.17 13.33
N PRO A 44 8.00 -6.73 12.66
CA PRO A 44 6.67 -6.82 13.22
C PRO A 44 6.37 -8.26 13.60
N ASN A 45 5.99 -8.49 14.86
CA ASN A 45 5.66 -9.82 15.36
C ASN A 45 4.29 -10.25 14.83
N VAL A 46 4.26 -10.71 13.58
CA VAL A 46 3.04 -11.02 12.82
C VAL A 46 2.02 -11.86 13.63
N PRO A 47 2.41 -12.91 14.37
CA PRO A 47 1.46 -13.67 15.18
C PRO A 47 0.75 -12.83 16.26
N ALA A 48 1.45 -11.90 16.91
CA ALA A 48 0.84 -11.06 17.91
C ALA A 48 -0.06 -9.99 17.29
N ALA A 49 0.32 -9.42 16.14
CA ALA A 49 -0.53 -8.50 15.40
C ALA A 49 -1.86 -9.18 14.98
N ILE A 50 -1.79 -10.42 14.49
CA ILE A 50 -2.97 -11.24 14.21
C ILE A 50 -3.79 -11.47 15.47
N GLY A 51 -3.15 -11.88 16.57
CA GLY A 51 -3.82 -12.17 17.84
C GLY A 51 -4.53 -10.95 18.43
N VAL A 52 -3.89 -9.79 18.44
CA VAL A 52 -4.50 -8.53 18.93
C VAL A 52 -5.66 -8.11 18.02
N GLY A 53 -5.47 -8.16 16.69
CA GLY A 53 -6.55 -7.85 15.75
C GLY A 53 -7.76 -8.78 15.91
N ALA A 54 -7.52 -10.07 16.08
CA ALA A 54 -8.56 -11.07 16.32
C ALA A 54 -9.29 -10.84 17.65
N ALA A 55 -8.57 -10.46 18.71
CA ALA A 55 -9.16 -10.15 20.00
C ALA A 55 -10.10 -8.93 19.92
N ILE A 56 -9.63 -7.85 19.29
CA ILE A 56 -10.45 -6.65 19.06
C ILE A 56 -11.69 -7.01 18.22
N PHE A 57 -11.52 -7.78 17.15
CA PHE A 57 -12.62 -8.24 16.30
C PHE A 57 -13.67 -9.03 17.08
N ALA A 58 -13.24 -9.96 17.95
CA ALA A 58 -14.13 -10.74 18.81
C ALA A 58 -14.87 -9.88 19.84
N LEU A 59 -14.21 -8.89 20.43
CA LEU A 59 -14.83 -7.95 21.39
C LEU A 59 -15.99 -7.18 20.74
N PHE A 60 -15.81 -6.69 19.50
CA PHE A 60 -16.89 -6.02 18.76
C PHE A 60 -18.07 -6.93 18.42
N HIS A 61 -17.89 -8.25 18.46
CA HIS A 61 -18.97 -9.20 18.19
C HIS A 61 -19.74 -9.64 19.42
N LEU A 62 -19.29 -9.30 20.63
CA LEU A 62 -20.02 -9.61 21.86
C LEU A 62 -21.45 -9.03 21.86
N ALA A 63 -21.65 -7.91 21.16
CA ALA A 63 -22.96 -7.28 20.99
C ALA A 63 -23.98 -8.16 20.22
N TYR A 64 -23.53 -9.13 19.43
CA TYR A 64 -24.38 -10.00 18.63
C TYR A 64 -24.62 -11.38 19.25
N GLY A 65 -24.16 -11.60 20.50
CA GLY A 65 -24.46 -12.80 21.29
C GLY A 65 -23.25 -13.66 21.66
N GLY A 66 -23.55 -14.88 22.12
CA GLY A 66 -22.55 -15.85 22.58
C GLY A 66 -21.80 -16.48 21.42
N GLY A 67 -20.57 -16.04 21.17
CA GLY A 67 -19.73 -16.60 20.11
C GLY A 67 -18.29 -16.11 20.08
N ALA A 68 -17.84 -15.41 21.13
CA ALA A 68 -16.57 -14.68 21.14
C ALA A 68 -15.35 -15.54 20.77
N ILE A 69 -15.30 -16.78 21.27
CA ILE A 69 -14.20 -17.72 20.97
C ILE A 69 -14.20 -18.08 19.48
N VAL A 70 -15.37 -18.38 18.91
CA VAL A 70 -15.50 -18.71 17.49
C VAL A 70 -15.13 -17.50 16.62
N THR A 71 -15.60 -16.30 16.99
CA THR A 71 -15.27 -15.06 16.30
C THR A 71 -13.77 -14.74 16.40
N PHE A 72 -13.14 -14.99 17.55
CA PHE A 72 -11.70 -14.84 17.72
C PHE A 72 -10.94 -15.77 16.77
N VAL A 73 -11.32 -17.05 16.71
CA VAL A 73 -10.72 -18.01 15.78
C VAL A 73 -10.90 -17.57 14.32
N ALA A 74 -12.09 -17.09 13.95
CA ALA A 74 -12.33 -16.52 12.62
C ALA A 74 -11.41 -15.33 12.35
N GLY A 75 -11.25 -14.40 13.31
CA GLY A 75 -10.31 -13.29 13.23
C GLY A 75 -8.86 -13.73 12.98
N CYS A 76 -8.40 -14.78 13.66
CA CYS A 76 -7.08 -15.37 13.44
C CYS A 76 -6.93 -15.91 12.00
N VAL A 77 -7.95 -16.62 11.48
CA VAL A 77 -7.95 -17.13 10.11
C VAL A 77 -7.91 -15.99 9.08
N LEU A 78 -8.64 -14.90 9.31
CA LEU A 78 -8.62 -13.71 8.44
C LEU A 78 -7.24 -13.02 8.46
N GLY A 79 -6.63 -12.89 9.63
CA GLY A 79 -5.27 -12.34 9.77
C GLY A 79 -4.23 -13.19 9.03
N TRP A 80 -4.29 -14.51 9.21
CA TRP A 80 -3.45 -15.45 8.45
C TRP A 80 -3.70 -15.36 6.94
N ALA A 81 -4.96 -15.27 6.49
CA ALA A 81 -5.28 -15.11 5.07
C ALA A 81 -4.70 -13.81 4.49
N ARG A 82 -4.68 -12.71 5.26
CA ARG A 82 -4.01 -11.47 4.84
C ARG A 82 -2.51 -11.64 4.72
N GLU A 83 -1.87 -12.25 5.72
CA GLU A 83 -0.43 -12.50 5.72
C GLU A 83 -0.02 -13.33 4.50
N ARG A 84 -0.72 -14.43 4.23
CA ARG A 84 -0.38 -15.36 3.14
C ARG A 84 -0.62 -14.80 1.75
N SER A 85 -1.65 -13.96 1.60
CA SER A 85 -2.01 -13.40 0.30
C SER A 85 -1.38 -12.04 0.00
N GLY A 86 -0.94 -11.31 1.03
CA GLY A 86 -0.50 -9.91 0.91
C GLY A 86 -1.62 -8.92 0.60
N THR A 87 -2.87 -9.38 0.42
CA THR A 87 -4.00 -8.57 -0.05
C THR A 87 -5.20 -8.64 0.89
N LEU A 88 -6.02 -7.58 0.90
CA LEU A 88 -7.29 -7.55 1.63
C LEU A 88 -8.41 -8.35 0.95
N ARG A 89 -8.26 -8.69 -0.34
CA ARG A 89 -9.32 -9.39 -1.09
C ARG A 89 -9.62 -10.76 -0.51
N ALA A 90 -8.59 -11.52 -0.14
CA ALA A 90 -8.74 -12.85 0.44
C ALA A 90 -9.52 -12.85 1.78
N PRO A 91 -9.13 -12.06 2.80
CA PRO A 91 -9.89 -12.02 4.05
C PRO A 91 -11.29 -11.44 3.88
N ILE A 92 -11.51 -10.47 2.98
CA ILE A 92 -12.86 -9.95 2.70
C ILE A 92 -13.77 -11.05 2.14
N ALA A 93 -13.28 -11.80 1.15
CA ALA A 93 -14.04 -12.91 0.56
C ALA A 93 -14.34 -14.00 1.60
N ALA A 94 -13.34 -14.39 2.41
CA ALA A 94 -13.51 -15.37 3.48
C ALA A 94 -14.54 -14.92 4.53
N HIS A 95 -14.48 -13.65 4.95
CA HIS A 95 -15.44 -13.10 5.90
C HIS A 95 -16.86 -13.05 5.32
N ALA A 96 -17.02 -12.62 4.06
CA ALA A 96 -18.31 -12.61 3.39
C ALA A 96 -18.92 -14.02 3.26
N MET A 97 -18.11 -15.03 2.91
CA MET A 97 -18.56 -16.43 2.85
C MET A 97 -18.99 -16.96 4.23
N ASN A 98 -18.21 -16.67 5.28
CA ASN A 98 -18.58 -17.02 6.65
C ASN A 98 -19.93 -16.41 7.03
N ASN A 99 -20.14 -15.13 6.73
CA ASN A 99 -21.41 -14.45 7.02
C ASN A 99 -22.57 -15.06 6.22
N ALA A 100 -22.35 -15.40 4.95
CA ALA A 100 -23.37 -16.05 4.12
C ALA A 100 -23.79 -17.42 4.71
N ILE A 101 -22.85 -18.19 5.24
CA ILE A 101 -23.14 -19.46 5.91
C ILE A 101 -23.89 -19.20 7.22
N VAL A 102 -23.35 -18.35 8.10
CA VAL A 102 -23.91 -18.12 9.44
C VAL A 102 -25.30 -17.48 9.39
N LEU A 103 -25.54 -16.54 8.47
CA LEU A 103 -26.83 -15.87 8.30
C LEU A 103 -27.78 -16.66 7.40
N GLY A 104 -27.25 -17.45 6.46
CA GLY A 104 -28.05 -18.25 5.54
C GLY A 104 -28.55 -19.56 6.14
N LEU A 105 -27.76 -20.24 6.98
CA LEU A 105 -28.12 -21.53 7.55
C LEU A 105 -29.44 -21.48 8.37
N PRO A 106 -29.70 -20.46 9.21
CA PRO A 106 -30.97 -20.34 9.93
C PRO A 106 -32.19 -20.20 9.01
N LEU A 107 -32.04 -19.66 7.80
CA LEU A 107 -33.15 -19.49 6.85
C LEU A 107 -33.64 -20.82 6.25
N PHE A 108 -32.86 -21.90 6.36
CA PHE A 108 -33.24 -23.23 5.85
C PHE A 108 -33.88 -24.14 6.92
N PHE A 109 -33.79 -23.76 8.19
CA PHE A 109 -34.27 -24.57 9.32
C PHE A 109 -35.31 -23.85 10.19
N ALA A 110 -35.68 -22.62 9.84
CA ALA A 110 -36.77 -21.85 10.43
C ALA A 110 -38.02 -21.92 9.55
#